data_AF-A0A6L7TZW4-F1
#
_entry.id   AF-A0A6L7TZW4-F1
#
_cell.length_a   1.000
_cell.length_b   1.000
_cell.length_c   1.000
_cell.angle_alpha   90.00
_cell.angle_beta   90.00
_cell.angle_gamma   90.00
#
_symmetry.space_group_name_H-M   'P 1'
#
loop_
_entity.id
_entity.type
_entity.pdbx_description
1 polymer ?
#
loop_
_entity_poly.entity_id
_entity_poly.type
_entity_poly.pdbx_seq_one_letter_code
_entity_poly.pdbx_strand_id
1 'polypeptide(L)'
;TEVKYHQDFLFQPHSNEDLIAVLFFLDDVTLENGPLNVVPGTHRGELFDHWHDGVFTGAVSPQVVADHVADAVPIYGPAGSACLMHTRLLHGSAPNGSDRPRTLFISEYRAEDSKPLQVSHLPSVYDGEVVRGERTNRVRCSTYEMEFPEVPAGASFFSQQAKAGMEG
;
A
#
# COMPACT_ATOMS: atom_id res chain seq x y z
N THR A 1 -1.34 -5.73 -15.32
CA THR A 1 -0.85 -4.51 -14.65
C THR A 1 0.14 -4.93 -13.60
N GLU A 2 1.37 -4.45 -13.68
CA GLU A 2 2.38 -4.58 -12.62
C GLU A 2 2.17 -3.47 -11.59
N VAL A 3 2.54 -3.74 -10.34
CA VAL A 3 2.60 -2.73 -9.28
C VAL A 3 4.03 -2.70 -8.77
N LYS A 4 4.68 -1.54 -8.88
CA LYS A 4 6.07 -1.36 -8.42
C LYS A 4 6.14 -1.45 -6.90
N TYR A 5 7.31 -1.81 -6.37
CA TYR A 5 7.50 -1.91 -4.93
C TYR A 5 7.28 -0.56 -4.24
N HIS A 6 6.50 -0.55 -3.16
CA HIS A 6 6.13 0.63 -2.38
C HIS A 6 5.73 0.24 -0.94
N GLN A 7 5.44 1.26 -0.14
CA GLN A 7 4.78 1.15 1.17
C GLN A 7 3.54 2.04 1.12
N ASP A 8 2.35 1.48 1.39
CA ASP A 8 1.08 2.20 1.32
C ASP A 8 1.05 3.45 2.20
N PHE A 9 1.69 3.41 3.37
CA PHE A 9 1.68 4.51 4.33
C PHE A 9 2.14 5.84 3.71
N LEU A 10 3.07 5.78 2.74
CA LEU A 10 3.59 6.98 2.09
C LEU A 10 2.60 7.64 1.12
N PHE A 11 1.49 6.99 0.76
CA PHE A 11 0.39 7.62 0.03
C PHE A 11 -0.66 8.25 0.94
N GLN A 12 -0.62 7.95 2.23
CA GLN A 12 -1.67 8.29 3.19
C GLN A 12 -1.05 8.62 4.55
N PRO A 13 -0.40 9.79 4.70
CA PRO A 13 0.21 10.17 5.95
C PRO A 13 -0.86 10.26 7.05
N HIS A 14 -0.59 9.64 8.19
CA HIS A 14 -1.47 9.62 9.36
C HIS A 14 -0.67 9.91 10.62
N SER A 15 -1.31 10.50 11.63
CA SER A 15 -0.64 10.88 12.89
C SER A 15 0.16 9.74 13.53
N ASN A 16 -0.25 8.48 13.35
CA ASN A 16 0.56 7.31 13.67
C ASN A 16 0.35 6.20 12.65
N GLU A 17 1.24 5.20 12.67
CA GLU A 17 1.31 4.16 11.64
C GLU A 17 0.47 2.90 11.93
N ASP A 18 -0.40 2.89 12.94
CA ASP A 18 -1.27 1.75 13.27
C ASP A 18 -2.42 1.61 12.25
N LEU A 19 -2.03 1.20 11.03
CA LEU A 19 -2.88 1.00 9.87
C LEU A 19 -2.61 -0.37 9.25
N ILE A 20 -3.67 -1.02 8.78
CA ILE A 20 -3.59 -2.25 8.00
C ILE A 20 -4.41 -2.12 6.72
N ALA A 21 -3.85 -2.65 5.64
CA ALA A 21 -4.59 -2.95 4.43
C ALA A 21 -4.99 -4.43 4.44
N VAL A 22 -6.24 -4.70 4.09
CA VAL A 22 -6.79 -6.06 3.98
C VAL A 22 -7.18 -6.31 2.54
N LEU A 23 -6.50 -7.26 1.91
CA LEU A 23 -6.72 -7.67 0.53
C LEU A 23 -7.54 -8.96 0.56
N PHE A 24 -8.82 -8.85 0.23
CA PHE A 24 -9.71 -9.99 0.06
C PHE A 24 -9.60 -10.54 -1.35
N PHE A 25 -9.35 -11.84 -1.46
CA PHE A 25 -9.18 -12.52 -2.74
C PHE A 25 -10.55 -12.88 -3.27
N LEU A 26 -11.02 -12.19 -4.32
CA LEU A 26 -12.31 -12.51 -4.94
C LEU A 26 -12.18 -13.70 -5.90
N ASP A 27 -11.01 -13.83 -6.50
CA ASP A 27 -10.59 -14.98 -7.31
C ASP A 27 -9.45 -15.73 -6.60
N ASP A 28 -9.11 -16.92 -7.09
CA ASP A 28 -7.88 -17.59 -6.70
C ASP A 28 -6.68 -16.71 -7.05
N VAL A 29 -5.83 -16.42 -6.07
CA VAL A 29 -4.52 -15.80 -6.31
C VAL A 29 -3.51 -16.93 -6.40
N THR A 30 -2.82 -17.02 -7.51
CA THR A 30 -1.81 -18.06 -7.80
C THR A 30 -0.46 -17.40 -8.06
N LEU A 31 0.61 -18.19 -8.17
CA LEU A 31 1.92 -17.67 -8.57
C LEU A 31 1.92 -17.13 -10.01
N GLU A 32 1.05 -17.65 -10.88
CA GLU A 32 1.02 -17.32 -12.30
C GLU A 32 0.21 -16.05 -12.59
N ASN A 33 -0.88 -15.80 -11.85
CA ASN A 33 -1.72 -14.62 -12.07
C ASN A 33 -1.20 -13.35 -11.39
N GLY A 34 0.10 -13.35 -11.06
CA GLY A 34 0.86 -12.22 -10.54
C GLY A 34 0.45 -11.91 -9.11
N PRO A 35 0.87 -12.68 -8.09
CA PRO A 35 0.51 -12.43 -6.70
C PRO A 35 1.17 -11.15 -6.17
N LEU A 36 0.69 -10.68 -5.01
CA LEU A 36 1.44 -9.74 -4.19
C LEU A 36 2.75 -10.40 -3.74
N ASN A 37 3.86 -9.68 -3.81
CA ASN A 37 5.12 -10.05 -3.20
C ASN A 37 5.42 -9.08 -2.07
N VAL A 38 5.68 -9.60 -0.88
CA VAL A 38 5.96 -8.80 0.32
C VAL A 38 7.37 -9.08 0.81
N VAL A 39 8.05 -8.09 1.39
CA VAL A 39 9.35 -8.28 2.04
C VAL A 39 9.14 -8.33 3.56
N PRO A 40 9.19 -9.51 4.20
CA PRO A 40 8.88 -9.66 5.62
C PRO A 40 9.75 -8.77 6.51
N GLY A 41 9.17 -8.24 7.60
CA GLY A 41 9.91 -7.43 8.59
C GLY A 41 10.11 -5.96 8.25
N THR A 42 10.04 -5.57 6.98
CA THR A 42 10.26 -4.18 6.52
C THR A 42 9.31 -3.15 7.13
N HIS A 43 8.11 -3.56 7.55
CA HIS A 43 7.15 -2.71 8.27
C HIS A 43 7.69 -2.13 9.60
N ARG A 44 8.79 -2.67 10.14
CA ARG A 44 9.45 -2.18 11.36
C ARG A 44 10.67 -1.30 11.06
N GLY A 45 11.07 -1.24 9.79
CA GLY A 45 12.24 -0.50 9.33
C GLY A 45 11.89 0.93 8.95
N GLU A 46 12.70 1.50 8.07
CA GLU A 46 12.53 2.86 7.58
C GLU A 46 11.30 3.02 6.65
N LEU A 47 10.97 4.28 6.40
CA LEU A 47 10.04 4.67 5.34
C LEU A 47 10.88 4.96 4.09
N PHE A 48 10.59 4.28 3.00
CA PHE A 48 11.29 4.43 1.73
C PHE A 48 10.56 5.42 0.84
N ASP A 49 11.21 6.53 0.51
CA ASP A 49 10.60 7.62 -0.25
C ASP A 49 10.08 7.19 -1.63
N HIS A 50 9.01 7.86 -2.05
CA HIS A 50 8.37 7.67 -3.37
C HIS A 50 8.74 8.78 -4.37
N TRP A 51 9.54 9.75 -3.93
CA TRP A 51 10.01 10.86 -4.74
C TRP A 51 11.37 10.53 -5.35
N HIS A 52 11.49 10.70 -6.66
CA HIS A 52 12.76 10.57 -7.39
C HIS A 52 12.97 11.83 -8.22
N ASP A 53 14.10 12.50 -8.02
CA ASP A 53 14.49 13.72 -8.75
C ASP A 53 13.39 14.81 -8.79
N GLY A 54 12.66 14.96 -7.67
CA GLY A 54 11.57 15.95 -7.53
C GLY A 54 10.24 15.53 -8.15
N VAL A 55 10.10 14.26 -8.57
CA VAL A 55 8.87 13.70 -9.14
C VAL A 55 8.31 12.63 -8.21
N PHE A 56 7.02 12.75 -7.86
CA PHE A 56 6.33 11.72 -7.08
C PHE A 56 5.98 10.52 -7.96
N THR A 57 6.76 9.44 -7.84
CA THR A 57 6.60 8.25 -8.69
C THR A 57 5.67 7.20 -8.09
N GLY A 58 5.43 7.28 -6.78
CA GLY A 58 4.67 6.28 -6.03
C GLY A 58 5.37 4.93 -5.89
N ALA A 59 6.68 4.85 -6.09
CA ALA A 59 7.47 3.63 -5.94
C ALA A 59 8.79 3.93 -5.22
N VAL A 60 9.34 2.94 -4.52
CA VAL A 60 10.68 3.07 -3.94
C VAL A 60 11.75 3.10 -5.02
N SER A 61 12.96 3.56 -4.66
CA SER A 61 14.08 3.63 -5.61
C SER A 61 14.53 2.24 -6.08
N PRO A 62 15.15 2.12 -7.26
CA PRO A 62 15.69 0.85 -7.74
C PRO A 62 16.70 0.22 -6.77
N GLN A 63 17.45 1.03 -6.03
CA GLN A 63 18.40 0.55 -5.02
C GLN A 63 17.68 -0.16 -3.87
N VAL A 64 16.61 0.44 -3.33
CA VAL A 64 15.77 -0.19 -2.29
C VAL A 64 15.20 -1.51 -2.79
N VAL A 65 14.74 -1.56 -4.05
CA VAL A 65 14.28 -2.84 -4.64
C VAL A 65 15.42 -3.87 -4.68
N ALA A 66 16.61 -3.49 -5.17
CA ALA A 66 17.76 -4.38 -5.27
C ALA A 66 18.20 -4.94 -3.90
N ASP A 67 18.13 -4.12 -2.85
CA ASP A 67 18.56 -4.49 -1.50
C ASP A 67 17.58 -5.43 -0.79
N HIS A 68 16.30 -5.47 -1.22
CA HIS A 68 15.23 -6.17 -0.49
C HIS A 68 14.51 -7.27 -1.27
N VAL A 69 14.50 -7.23 -2.60
CA VAL A 69 13.67 -8.13 -3.42
C VAL A 69 14.07 -9.61 -3.29
N ALA A 70 15.33 -9.89 -2.91
CA ALA A 70 15.80 -11.25 -2.69
C ALA A 70 15.06 -11.97 -1.54
N ASP A 71 14.54 -11.20 -0.58
CA ASP A 71 13.78 -11.71 0.57
C ASP A 71 12.26 -11.65 0.36
N ALA A 72 11.81 -11.28 -0.85
CA ALA A 72 10.40 -11.16 -1.15
C ALA A 72 9.69 -12.52 -1.17
N VAL A 73 8.52 -12.58 -0.56
CA VAL A 73 7.68 -13.78 -0.47
C VAL A 73 6.35 -13.54 -1.18
N PRO A 74 5.95 -14.42 -2.12
CA PRO A 74 4.66 -14.31 -2.79
C PRO A 74 3.53 -14.70 -1.84
N ILE A 75 2.44 -13.92 -1.86
CA ILE A 75 1.21 -14.18 -1.13
C ILE A 75 0.13 -14.62 -2.11
N TYR A 76 -0.31 -15.87 -1.95
CA TYR A 76 -1.27 -16.52 -2.83
C TYR A 76 -2.19 -17.43 -1.99
N GLY A 77 -3.34 -17.78 -2.56
CA GLY A 77 -4.36 -18.54 -1.84
C GLY A 77 -5.67 -18.59 -2.62
N PRO A 78 -6.60 -19.48 -2.23
CA PRO A 78 -7.89 -19.62 -2.90
C PRO A 78 -8.77 -18.39 -2.70
N ALA A 79 -9.76 -18.22 -3.58
CA ALA A 79 -10.84 -17.25 -3.42
C ALA A 79 -11.48 -17.34 -2.02
N GLY A 80 -11.79 -16.19 -1.43
CA GLY A 80 -12.27 -16.06 -0.06
C GLY A 80 -11.16 -15.93 1.00
N SER A 81 -9.89 -16.09 0.63
CA SER A 81 -8.76 -15.77 1.51
C SER A 81 -8.62 -14.26 1.73
N ALA A 82 -7.97 -13.88 2.83
CA ALA A 82 -7.62 -12.49 3.11
C ALA A 82 -6.14 -12.36 3.50
N CYS A 83 -5.44 -11.42 2.88
CA CYS A 83 -4.10 -11.00 3.29
C CYS A 83 -4.20 -9.71 4.10
N LEU A 84 -3.73 -9.73 5.35
CA LEU A 84 -3.67 -8.55 6.21
C LEU A 84 -2.21 -8.08 6.25
N MET A 85 -1.96 -6.84 5.85
CA MET A 85 -0.63 -6.27 5.81
C MET A 85 -0.59 -4.89 6.47
N HIS A 86 0.48 -4.65 7.22
CA HIS A 86 0.77 -3.32 7.73
C HIS A 86 1.10 -2.37 6.56
N THR A 87 0.62 -1.13 6.57
CA THR A 87 0.81 -0.19 5.44
C THR A 87 2.28 0.22 5.21
N ARG A 88 3.15 -0.01 6.18
CA ARG A 88 4.63 0.13 6.05
C ARG A 88 5.33 -1.10 5.46
N LEU A 89 4.62 -2.19 5.16
CA LEU A 89 5.27 -3.37 4.61
C LEU A 89 5.69 -3.08 3.17
N LEU A 90 6.97 -3.23 2.84
CA LEU A 90 7.45 -3.10 1.48
C LEU A 90 6.86 -4.24 0.63
N HIS A 91 6.15 -3.88 -0.43
CA HIS A 91 5.49 -4.86 -1.28
C HIS A 91 5.29 -4.36 -2.71
N GLY A 92 5.11 -5.29 -3.64
CA GLY A 92 4.81 -5.03 -5.05
C GLY A 92 4.01 -6.19 -5.65
N SER A 93 3.61 -6.09 -6.90
CA SER A 93 2.86 -7.17 -7.58
C SER A 93 3.45 -7.42 -8.95
N ALA A 94 3.79 -8.68 -9.22
CA ALA A 94 4.19 -9.10 -10.55
C ALA A 94 3.04 -8.89 -11.55
N PRO A 95 3.33 -8.71 -12.86
CA PRO A 95 2.31 -8.68 -13.88
C PRO A 95 1.54 -10.01 -13.90
N ASN A 96 0.22 -9.94 -14.07
CA ASN A 96 -0.61 -11.12 -14.28
C ASN A 96 -0.28 -11.74 -15.66
N GLY A 97 0.31 -12.94 -15.65
CA GLY A 97 0.67 -13.68 -16.85
C GLY A 97 -0.40 -14.67 -17.34
N SER A 98 -1.52 -14.79 -16.61
CA SER A 98 -2.61 -15.71 -16.93
C SER A 98 -3.64 -15.09 -17.90
N ASP A 99 -4.58 -15.92 -18.35
CA ASP A 99 -5.71 -15.53 -19.22
C ASP A 99 -6.95 -15.03 -18.44
N ARG A 100 -6.88 -14.98 -17.10
CA ARG A 100 -7.98 -14.56 -16.23
C ARG A 100 -7.61 -13.34 -15.40
N PRO A 101 -8.60 -12.49 -15.04
CA PRO A 101 -8.36 -11.42 -14.09
C PRO A 101 -7.96 -11.98 -12.72
N ARG A 102 -7.24 -11.14 -11.96
CA ARG A 102 -6.98 -11.34 -10.53
C ARG A 102 -7.64 -10.18 -9.79
N THR A 103 -8.86 -10.37 -9.30
CA THR A 103 -9.63 -9.33 -8.63
C THR A 103 -9.43 -9.39 -7.12
N LEU A 104 -9.10 -8.24 -6.55
CA LEU A 104 -8.95 -8.02 -5.12
C LEU A 104 -9.97 -6.98 -4.68
N PHE A 105 -10.60 -7.21 -3.54
CA PHE A 105 -11.29 -6.15 -2.81
C PHE A 105 -10.38 -5.70 -1.66
N ILE A 106 -10.03 -4.42 -1.65
CA ILE A 106 -9.08 -3.86 -0.68
C ILE A 106 -9.84 -2.93 0.26
N SER A 107 -9.63 -3.13 1.56
CA SER A 107 -10.17 -2.27 2.61
C SER A 107 -9.08 -1.97 3.62
N GLU A 108 -9.03 -0.72 4.07
CA GLU A 108 -8.06 -0.26 5.05
C GLU A 108 -8.73 0.00 6.40
N TYR A 109 -8.01 -0.35 7.46
CA TYR A 109 -8.42 -0.09 8.83
C TYR A 109 -7.29 0.65 9.53
N ARG A 110 -7.66 1.58 10.40
CA ARG A 110 -6.72 2.34 11.25
C ARG A 110 -7.20 2.31 12.69
N ALA A 111 -6.26 2.42 13.63
CA ALA A 111 -6.61 2.72 15.01
C ALA A 111 -7.46 4.01 15.08
N GLU A 112 -8.47 4.07 15.95
CA GLU A 112 -9.36 5.24 16.02
C GLU A 112 -8.60 6.54 16.32
N ASP A 113 -7.49 6.45 17.06
CA ASP A 113 -6.64 7.58 17.41
C ASP A 113 -5.58 7.94 16.33
N SER A 114 -5.54 7.21 15.22
CA SER A 114 -4.78 7.54 14.01
C SER A 114 -5.62 8.43 13.10
N LYS A 115 -5.19 9.68 12.92
CA LYS A 115 -5.92 10.68 12.13
C LYS A 115 -5.18 10.96 10.82
N PRO A 116 -5.90 11.03 9.68
CA PRO A 116 -5.28 11.37 8.40
C PRO A 116 -4.71 12.79 8.45
N LEU A 117 -3.52 12.97 7.88
CA LEU A 117 -2.84 14.26 7.74
C LEU A 117 -3.00 14.85 6.34
N GLN A 118 -3.63 14.11 5.42
CA GLN A 118 -3.98 14.54 4.08
C GLN A 118 -5.40 14.09 3.74
N VAL A 119 -6.04 14.81 2.82
CA VAL A 119 -7.36 14.43 2.29
C VAL A 119 -7.23 13.15 1.47
N SER A 120 -8.10 12.17 1.71
CA SER A 120 -8.19 10.99 0.85
C SER A 120 -8.66 11.38 -0.56
N HIS A 121 -7.91 10.96 -1.57
CA HIS A 121 -8.28 11.13 -2.98
C HIS A 121 -9.46 10.25 -3.41
N LEU A 122 -9.79 9.23 -2.61
CA LEU A 122 -10.94 8.34 -2.78
C LEU A 122 -11.81 8.40 -1.52
N PRO A 123 -12.65 9.42 -1.36
CA PRO A 123 -13.50 9.55 -0.17
C PRO A 123 -14.49 8.39 -0.11
N SER A 124 -14.65 7.83 1.09
CA SER A 124 -15.62 6.78 1.39
C SER A 124 -16.63 7.29 2.41
N VAL A 125 -17.90 6.91 2.25
CA VAL A 125 -18.94 7.17 3.26
C VAL A 125 -18.69 6.43 4.57
N TYR A 126 -17.83 5.40 4.54
CA TYR A 126 -17.43 4.60 5.69
C TYR A 126 -16.14 5.10 6.35
N ASP A 127 -15.53 6.19 5.84
CA ASP A 127 -14.32 6.71 6.46
C ASP A 127 -14.58 7.19 7.90
N GLY A 128 -13.78 6.66 8.84
CA GLY A 128 -13.90 6.94 10.27
C GLY A 128 -15.00 6.16 11.00
N GLU A 129 -15.69 5.23 10.34
CA GLU A 129 -16.63 4.33 11.02
C GLU A 129 -15.90 3.45 12.04
N VAL A 130 -16.39 3.45 13.29
CA VAL A 130 -15.82 2.61 14.35
C VAL A 130 -16.42 1.21 14.24
N VAL A 131 -15.67 0.31 13.59
CA VAL A 131 -16.06 -1.11 13.43
C VAL A 131 -15.82 -1.95 14.68
N ARG A 132 -14.92 -1.50 15.58
CA ARG A 132 -14.62 -2.15 16.86
C ARG A 132 -14.11 -1.14 17.88
N GLY A 133 -14.57 -1.27 19.13
CA GLY A 133 -14.20 -0.37 20.23
C GLY A 133 -15.14 0.82 20.34
N GLU A 134 -14.63 1.95 20.82
CA GLU A 134 -15.37 3.18 21.02
C GLU A 134 -14.55 4.39 20.57
N ARG A 135 -15.24 5.49 20.26
CA ARG A 135 -14.60 6.73 19.85
C ARG A 135 -13.99 7.43 21.06
N THR A 136 -12.66 7.62 21.07
CA THR A 136 -11.94 8.14 22.23
C THR A 136 -11.78 9.66 22.23
N ASN A 137 -11.98 10.30 21.06
CA ASN A 137 -11.71 11.74 20.86
C ASN A 137 -10.25 12.12 21.20
N ARG A 138 -9.31 11.19 20.98
CA ARG A 138 -7.87 11.44 21.12
C ARG A 138 -7.17 11.33 19.77
N VAL A 139 -5.98 11.89 19.72
CA VAL A 139 -5.02 11.70 18.63
C VAL A 139 -3.73 11.20 19.24
N ARG A 140 -3.19 10.12 18.68
CA ARG A 140 -1.85 9.63 19.01
C ARG A 140 -0.93 9.98 17.85
N CYS A 141 0.22 10.53 18.20
CA CYS A 141 1.27 10.87 17.25
C CYS A 141 2.49 9.99 17.50
N SER A 142 3.02 9.37 16.45
CA SER A 142 4.33 8.70 16.51
C SER A 142 5.42 9.59 15.92
N THR A 143 6.67 9.21 16.14
CA THR A 143 7.84 9.96 15.68
C THR A 143 8.35 9.34 14.38
N TYR A 144 7.94 9.90 13.25
CA TYR A 144 8.46 9.59 11.92
C TYR A 144 8.59 10.88 11.09
N GLU A 145 9.34 10.79 10.01
CA GLU A 145 9.50 11.85 9.01
C GLU A 145 9.34 11.21 7.62
N MET A 146 8.68 11.92 6.71
CA MET A 146 8.52 11.52 5.31
C MET A 146 8.22 12.77 4.47
N GLU A 147 8.54 12.71 3.19
CA GLU A 147 8.08 13.72 2.25
C GLU A 147 6.55 13.63 2.06
N PHE A 148 5.87 14.78 2.01
CA PHE A 148 4.42 14.82 1.86
C PHE A 148 4.03 14.36 0.44
N PRO A 149 3.10 13.40 0.27
CA PRO A 149 2.83 12.82 -1.04
C PRO A 149 1.95 13.71 -1.92
N GLU A 150 2.04 13.50 -3.23
CA GLU A 150 1.10 14.12 -4.17
C GLU A 150 -0.25 13.39 -4.17
N VAL A 151 -1.33 14.17 -4.06
CA VAL A 151 -2.69 13.65 -4.22
C VAL A 151 -2.88 13.23 -5.69
N PRO A 152 -3.19 11.96 -5.99
CA PRO A 152 -3.40 11.52 -7.36
C PRO A 152 -4.54 12.28 -8.03
N ALA A 153 -4.31 12.79 -9.25
CA ALA A 153 -5.37 13.37 -10.08
C ALA A 153 -6.30 12.30 -10.71
N GLY A 154 -5.94 11.02 -10.62
CA GLY A 154 -6.67 9.89 -11.19
C GLY A 154 -7.34 9.00 -10.13
N ALA A 155 -8.02 7.94 -10.57
CA ALA A 155 -8.81 7.07 -9.71
C ALA A 155 -8.01 6.20 -8.72
N SER A 156 -6.67 6.21 -8.78
CA SER A 156 -5.81 5.45 -7.86
C SER A 156 -4.34 5.84 -8.04
N PHE A 157 -3.52 5.66 -7.00
CA PHE A 157 -2.05 5.74 -7.08
C PHE A 157 -1.43 4.78 -8.11
N PHE A 158 -2.09 3.68 -8.47
CA PHE A 158 -1.65 2.81 -9.59
C PHE A 158 -1.47 3.60 -10.89
N SER A 159 -2.30 4.64 -11.10
CA SER A 159 -2.19 5.50 -12.28
C SER A 159 -0.99 6.45 -12.23
N GLN A 160 -0.46 6.77 -11.05
CA GLN A 160 0.77 7.57 -10.89
C GLN A 160 2.00 6.73 -11.25
N GLN A 161 2.08 5.48 -10.75
CA GLN A 161 3.17 4.56 -11.10
C GLN A 161 3.25 4.29 -12.61
N ALA A 162 2.10 4.18 -13.27
CA ALA A 162 2.04 3.98 -14.73
C ALA A 162 2.57 5.19 -15.52
N LYS A 163 2.39 6.42 -15.02
CA LYS A 163 2.86 7.65 -15.69
C LYS A 163 4.38 7.80 -15.60
N ALA A 164 4.95 7.57 -14.42
CA ALA A 164 6.40 7.66 -14.20
C ALA A 164 7.21 6.64 -15.05
N GLY A 165 6.57 5.56 -15.53
CA GLY A 165 7.20 4.59 -16.42
C GLY A 165 7.28 4.99 -17.90
N MET A 166 6.67 6.12 -18.31
CA MET A 166 6.63 6.55 -19.71
C MET A 166 7.73 7.56 -20.08
N GLU A 167 8.56 7.99 -19.13
CA GLU A 167 9.62 9.00 -19.33
C GLU A 167 11.05 8.42 -19.31
N GLY A 168 11.19 7.09 -19.33
CA GLY A 168 12.48 6.36 -19.36
C GLY A 168 12.79 5.70 -20.70
#